data_AF-A0AA91IC05-F1
#
_entry.id   AF-A0AA91IC05-F1
#
_cell.length_a   1.000
_cell.length_b   1.000
_cell.length_c   1.000
_cell.angle_alpha   90.00
_cell.angle_beta   90.00
_cell.angle_gamma   90.00
#
_symmetry.space_group_name_H-M   'P 1'
#
loop_
_entity.id
_entity.type
_entity.pdbx_description
1 polymer ?
#
loop_
_entity_poly.entity_id
_entity_poly.type
_entity_poly.pdbx_seq_one_letter_code
_entity_poly.pdbx_strand_id
1 'polypeptide(L)'
;MKKIKLALLTVALASSSMAAMAQDKATLIKQFIDIQRPGIESLARGLVEQSSAPIAQAGSQYLQTQVPEAKRESAAKAADAELKKYFDDAYPIVRDKAVQLAPGALTPLLEQNFSEDELKQLLAWINSPLSKKYQELNPKMQTALTEKLVADTRATIEPKMRALDENVAKALGAPTDAAAPAAKAPAKAPAKK
;
A
#
# COMPACT_ATOMS: atom_id res chain seq x y z
N MET A 1 77.23 -3.53 44.10
CA MET A 1 76.91 -2.41 43.19
C MET A 1 77.11 -2.95 41.77
N LYS A 2 76.20 -2.98 40.79
CA LYS A 2 74.92 -2.31 40.51
C LYS A 2 73.95 -3.34 39.85
N LYS A 3 72.66 -3.07 40.00
CA LYS A 3 71.51 -3.97 39.80
C LYS A 3 71.17 -4.18 38.32
N ILE A 4 70.95 -5.45 37.93
CA ILE A 4 70.34 -5.85 36.66
C ILE A 4 68.83 -5.62 36.78
N LYS A 5 68.27 -4.71 35.97
CA LYS A 5 66.81 -4.49 35.89
C LYS A 5 66.24 -5.34 34.77
N LEU A 6 65.57 -6.42 35.16
CA LEU A 6 64.71 -7.24 34.34
C LEU A 6 63.46 -6.42 33.99
N ALA A 7 63.33 -5.99 32.73
CA ALA A 7 62.11 -5.35 32.24
C ALA A 7 61.10 -6.45 31.88
N LEU A 8 60.01 -6.50 32.65
CA LEU A 8 58.87 -7.39 32.42
C LEU A 8 58.21 -7.09 31.07
N LEU A 9 58.09 -8.14 30.26
CA LEU A 9 57.35 -8.18 29.01
C LEU A 9 55.85 -8.29 29.32
N THR A 10 55.13 -7.17 29.41
CA THR A 10 53.66 -7.18 29.37
C THR A 10 53.21 -7.10 27.92
N VAL A 11 53.04 -8.26 27.28
CA VAL A 11 52.23 -8.38 26.07
C VAL A 11 50.78 -8.12 26.49
N ALA A 12 50.35 -6.87 26.35
CA ALA A 12 48.93 -6.55 26.34
C ALA A 12 48.32 -7.29 25.16
N LEU A 13 47.42 -8.23 25.47
CA LEU A 13 46.55 -8.85 24.49
C LEU A 13 45.75 -7.72 23.85
N ALA A 14 46.22 -7.22 22.71
CA ALA A 14 45.41 -6.46 21.79
C ALA A 14 44.32 -7.44 21.34
N SER A 15 43.22 -7.47 22.09
CA SER A 15 41.92 -7.78 21.53
C SER A 15 41.73 -6.76 20.42
N SER A 16 42.26 -7.06 19.23
CA SER A 16 41.79 -6.51 17.99
C SER A 16 40.33 -6.88 17.96
N SER A 17 39.53 -5.97 18.52
CA SER A 17 38.11 -5.88 18.37
C SER A 17 37.85 -6.19 16.91
N MET A 18 37.20 -7.32 16.68
CA MET A 18 36.43 -7.53 15.48
C MET A 18 35.25 -6.54 15.53
N ALA A 19 35.55 -5.24 15.51
CA ALA A 19 34.64 -4.14 15.19
C ALA A 19 34.52 -4.06 13.66
N ALA A 20 34.47 -5.23 13.02
CA ALA A 20 34.02 -5.36 11.66
C ALA A 20 32.51 -5.08 11.70
N MET A 21 32.14 -3.81 11.49
CA MET A 21 30.78 -3.34 11.22
C MET A 21 29.77 -3.59 12.35
N ALA A 22 30.05 -3.13 13.57
CA ALA A 22 28.94 -2.86 14.49
C ALA A 22 28.18 -1.65 13.95
N GLN A 23 27.05 -1.90 13.27
CA GLN A 23 26.21 -0.84 12.77
C GLN A 23 25.48 -0.18 13.95
N ASP A 24 25.78 1.09 14.20
CA ASP A 24 25.11 1.85 15.25
C ASP A 24 23.61 2.03 14.96
N LYS A 25 22.84 2.26 16.03
CA LYS A 25 21.40 2.50 15.95
C LYS A 25 21.01 3.58 14.94
N ALA A 26 21.76 4.66 14.83
CA ALA A 26 21.48 5.75 13.88
C ALA A 26 21.58 5.28 12.43
N THR A 27 22.57 4.45 12.11
CA THR A 27 22.74 3.87 10.77
C THR A 27 21.63 2.87 10.45
N LEU A 28 21.18 2.06 11.42
CA LEU A 28 20.02 1.16 11.25
C LEU A 28 18.73 1.95 10.99
N ILE A 29 18.50 3.02 11.74
CA ILE A 29 17.34 3.90 11.54
C ILE A 29 17.36 4.51 10.15
N LYS A 30 18.51 5.01 9.69
CA LYS A 30 18.65 5.56 8.34
C LYS A 30 18.30 4.52 7.27
N GLN A 31 18.87 3.32 7.37
CA GLN A 31 18.56 2.23 6.43
C GLN A 31 17.07 1.85 6.46
N PHE A 32 16.47 1.82 7.64
CA PHE A 32 15.04 1.55 7.78
C PHE A 32 14.20 2.62 7.07
N ILE A 33 14.49 3.90 7.29
CA ILE A 33 13.78 5.01 6.63
C ILE A 33 13.96 4.96 5.11
N ASP A 34 15.16 4.63 4.62
CA ASP A 34 15.40 4.46 3.18
C ASP A 34 14.56 3.32 2.58
N ILE A 35 14.41 2.20 3.29
CA ILE A 35 13.52 1.11 2.89
C ILE A 35 12.05 1.56 2.85
N GLN A 36 11.65 2.48 3.74
CA GLN A 36 10.29 3.04 3.77
C GLN A 36 10.04 4.10 2.69
N ARG A 37 11.04 4.49 1.89
CA ARG A 37 10.90 5.53 0.86
C ARG A 37 9.71 5.32 -0.07
N PRO A 38 9.43 4.11 -0.63
CA PRO A 38 8.25 3.90 -1.45
C PRO A 38 6.94 4.22 -0.73
N GLY A 39 6.87 3.95 0.58
CA GLY A 39 5.71 4.31 1.42
C GLY A 39 5.57 5.81 1.63
N ILE A 40 6.68 6.52 1.84
CA ILE A 40 6.71 7.99 1.96
C ILE A 40 6.28 8.66 0.65
N GLU A 41 6.75 8.14 -0.49
CA GLU A 41 6.37 8.63 -1.82
C GLU A 41 4.91 8.31 -2.15
N SER A 42 4.40 7.17 -1.70
CA SER A 42 2.98 6.79 -1.82
C SER A 42 2.07 7.69 -0.98
N LEU A 43 2.49 8.03 0.25
CA LEU A 43 1.80 9.00 1.09
C LEU A 43 1.68 10.36 0.37
N ALA A 44 2.78 10.85 -0.19
CA ALA A 44 2.78 12.11 -0.94
C ALA A 44 1.83 12.07 -2.14
N ARG A 45 1.81 10.97 -2.89
CA ARG A 45 0.88 10.76 -4.01
C ARG A 45 -0.57 10.83 -3.53
N GLY A 46 -0.91 10.09 -2.48
CA GLY A 46 -2.25 10.05 -1.91
C GLY A 46 -2.72 11.42 -1.44
N LEU A 47 -1.84 12.23 -0.84
CA LEU A 47 -2.19 13.60 -0.43
C LEU A 47 -2.53 14.50 -1.63
N VAL A 48 -1.78 14.41 -2.72
CA VAL A 48 -2.06 15.18 -3.95
C VAL A 48 -3.38 14.73 -4.57
N GLU A 49 -3.58 13.42 -4.72
CA GLU A 49 -4.83 12.86 -5.25
C GLU A 49 -6.04 13.27 -4.41
N GLN A 50 -5.96 13.09 -3.09
CA GLN A 50 -7.01 13.47 -2.14
C GLN A 50 -7.34 14.97 -2.21
N SER A 51 -6.33 15.83 -2.34
CA SER A 51 -6.54 17.29 -2.43
C SER A 51 -7.32 17.72 -3.67
N SER A 52 -7.19 16.98 -4.78
CA SER A 52 -7.83 17.27 -6.06
C SER A 52 -9.18 16.56 -6.25
N ALA A 53 -9.48 15.54 -5.45
CA ALA A 53 -10.66 14.71 -5.62
C ALA A 53 -11.99 15.50 -5.66
N PRO A 54 -12.25 16.51 -4.79
CA PRO A 54 -13.48 17.29 -4.86
C PRO A 54 -13.63 18.07 -6.18
N ILE A 55 -12.52 18.55 -6.74
CA ILE A 55 -12.50 19.28 -8.01
C ILE A 55 -12.85 18.33 -9.16
N ALA A 56 -12.25 17.13 -9.17
CA ALA A 56 -12.54 16.10 -10.17
C ALA A 56 -14.01 15.64 -10.12
N GLN A 57 -14.58 15.49 -8.91
CA GLN A 57 -15.98 15.13 -8.71
C GLN A 57 -16.92 16.23 -9.21
N ALA A 58 -16.68 17.48 -8.82
CA ALA A 58 -17.47 18.62 -9.29
C ALA A 58 -17.39 18.80 -10.80
N GLY A 59 -16.19 18.64 -11.38
CA GLY A 59 -15.97 18.66 -12.83
C GLY A 59 -16.75 17.57 -13.55
N SER A 60 -16.76 16.35 -13.01
CA SER A 60 -17.53 15.23 -13.56
C SER A 60 -19.05 15.49 -13.53
N GLN A 61 -19.56 16.04 -12.43
CA GLN A 61 -20.97 16.40 -12.31
C GLN A 61 -21.36 17.51 -13.31
N TYR A 62 -20.51 18.53 -13.44
CA TYR A 62 -20.72 19.63 -14.39
C TYR A 62 -20.72 19.11 -15.83
N LEU A 63 -19.79 18.21 -16.17
CA LEU A 63 -19.72 17.57 -17.49
C LEU A 63 -21.00 16.81 -17.84
N GLN A 64 -21.59 16.09 -16.88
CA GLN A 64 -22.81 15.32 -17.13
C GLN A 64 -24.05 16.20 -17.24
N THR A 65 -24.15 17.24 -16.41
CA THR A 65 -25.39 18.04 -16.25
C THR A 65 -25.43 19.29 -17.11
N GLN A 66 -24.30 19.94 -17.35
CA GLN A 66 -24.23 21.26 -18.00
C GLN A 66 -23.61 21.22 -19.40
N VAL A 67 -22.80 20.20 -19.72
CA VAL A 67 -22.14 20.11 -21.03
C VAL A 67 -23.02 19.31 -22.01
N PRO A 68 -23.32 19.88 -23.21
CA PRO A 68 -24.04 19.16 -24.26
C PRO A 68 -23.31 17.88 -24.67
N GLU A 69 -24.06 16.81 -24.93
CA GLU A 69 -23.51 15.47 -25.20
C GLU A 69 -22.40 15.45 -26.27
N ALA A 70 -22.64 16.13 -27.40
CA ALA A 70 -21.68 16.23 -28.51
C ALA A 70 -20.33 16.88 -28.12
N LYS A 71 -20.24 17.60 -27.00
CA LYS A 71 -19.02 18.24 -26.50
C LYS A 71 -18.40 17.53 -25.30
N ARG A 72 -19.12 16.59 -24.65
CA ARG A 72 -18.69 15.97 -23.40
C ARG A 72 -17.35 15.26 -23.52
N GLU A 73 -17.11 14.49 -24.58
CA GLU A 73 -15.84 13.77 -24.73
C GLU A 73 -14.63 14.74 -24.80
N SER A 74 -14.76 15.80 -25.60
CA SER A 74 -13.70 16.81 -25.72
C SER A 74 -13.47 17.58 -24.42
N ALA A 75 -14.54 17.91 -23.69
CA ALA A 75 -14.47 18.60 -22.42
C ALA A 75 -13.91 17.69 -21.31
N ALA A 76 -14.23 16.40 -21.32
CA ALA A 76 -13.66 15.40 -20.41
C ALA A 76 -12.14 15.32 -20.58
N LYS A 77 -11.67 15.16 -21.82
CA LYS A 77 -10.24 15.12 -22.14
C LYS A 77 -9.50 16.39 -21.69
N ALA A 78 -10.13 17.56 -21.85
CA ALA A 78 -9.55 18.82 -21.39
C ALA A 78 -9.46 18.89 -19.85
N ALA A 79 -10.51 18.46 -19.15
CA ALA A 79 -10.51 18.39 -17.68
C ALA A 79 -9.47 17.39 -17.16
N ASP A 80 -9.37 16.20 -17.78
CA ASP A 80 -8.37 15.18 -17.44
C ASP A 80 -6.94 15.71 -17.64
N ALA A 81 -6.70 16.48 -18.70
CA ALA A 81 -5.41 17.10 -18.96
C ALA A 81 -5.02 18.11 -17.86
N GLU A 82 -5.95 18.95 -17.40
CA GLU A 82 -5.68 19.89 -16.30
C GLU A 82 -5.46 19.19 -14.96
N LEU A 83 -6.24 18.13 -14.65
CA LEU A 83 -6.03 17.31 -13.46
C LEU A 83 -4.65 16.61 -13.50
N LYS A 84 -4.28 16.07 -14.66
CA LYS A 84 -2.95 15.47 -14.86
C LYS A 84 -1.84 16.50 -14.70
N LYS A 85 -1.99 17.70 -15.27
CA LYS A 85 -1.02 18.78 -15.14
C LYS A 85 -0.83 19.18 -13.67
N TYR A 86 -1.94 19.37 -12.94
CA TYR A 86 -1.87 19.62 -11.50
C TYR A 86 -1.11 18.52 -10.78
N PHE A 87 -1.40 17.24 -11.06
CA PHE A 87 -0.71 16.13 -10.42
C PHE A 87 0.79 16.13 -10.76
N ASP A 88 1.14 16.27 -12.04
CA ASP A 88 2.53 16.25 -12.52
C ASP A 88 3.35 17.41 -11.92
N ASP A 89 2.73 18.58 -11.70
CA ASP A 89 3.35 19.75 -11.08
C ASP A 89 3.44 19.62 -9.55
N ALA A 90 2.37 19.16 -8.89
CA ALA A 90 2.26 19.13 -7.44
C ALA A 90 2.96 17.92 -6.79
N TYR A 91 2.91 16.74 -7.44
CA TYR A 91 3.45 15.52 -6.88
C TYR A 91 4.94 15.59 -6.55
N PRO A 92 5.83 16.07 -7.45
CA PRO A 92 7.25 16.21 -7.12
C PRO A 92 7.48 17.10 -5.89
N ILE A 93 6.73 18.21 -5.75
CA ILE A 93 6.85 19.14 -4.63
C ILE A 93 6.51 18.45 -3.31
N VAL A 94 5.35 17.77 -3.26
CA VAL A 94 4.90 17.09 -2.03
C VAL A 94 5.78 15.89 -1.71
N ARG A 95 6.19 15.12 -2.73
CA ARG A 95 7.11 13.99 -2.60
C ARG A 95 8.44 14.42 -2.00
N ASP A 96 9.08 15.43 -2.60
CA ASP A 96 10.40 15.89 -2.17
C ASP A 96 10.35 16.44 -0.76
N LYS A 97 9.27 17.16 -0.41
CA LYS A 97 9.06 17.63 0.95
C LYS A 97 8.85 16.48 1.94
N ALA A 98 8.07 15.46 1.59
CA ALA A 98 7.84 14.30 2.44
C ALA A 98 9.15 13.54 2.71
N VAL A 99 9.97 13.31 1.67
CA VAL A 99 11.29 12.68 1.79
C VAL A 99 12.23 13.53 2.64
N GLN A 100 12.24 14.85 2.46
CA GLN A 100 13.05 15.78 3.27
C GLN A 100 12.66 15.75 4.75
N LEU A 101 11.36 15.69 5.06
CA LEU A 101 10.85 15.73 6.43
C LEU A 101 10.94 14.37 7.14
N ALA A 102 10.95 13.27 6.40
CA ALA A 102 10.87 11.93 6.96
C ALA A 102 11.94 11.63 8.04
N PRO A 103 13.24 11.95 7.86
CA PRO A 103 14.23 11.73 8.92
C PRO A 103 13.89 12.47 10.22
N GLY A 104 13.51 13.75 10.14
CA GLY A 104 13.17 14.56 11.31
C GLY A 104 11.90 14.08 12.03
N ALA A 105 10.94 13.53 11.29
CA ALA A 105 9.69 13.03 11.85
C ALA A 105 9.79 11.59 12.38
N LEU A 106 10.56 10.72 11.72
CA LEU A 106 10.58 9.28 12.01
C LEU A 106 11.72 8.87 12.94
N THR A 107 12.89 9.53 12.88
CA THR A 107 14.03 9.15 13.71
C THR A 107 13.72 9.15 15.21
N PRO A 108 13.09 10.19 15.80
CA PRO A 108 12.79 10.20 17.23
C PRO A 108 11.86 9.05 17.66
N LEU A 109 10.90 8.69 16.81
CA LEU A 109 9.99 7.56 17.05
C LEU A 109 10.76 6.24 17.06
N LEU A 110 11.67 6.04 16.10
CA LEU A 110 12.45 4.82 16.00
C LEU A 110 13.49 4.71 17.13
N GLU A 111 14.08 5.84 17.55
CA GLU A 111 15.00 5.90 18.69
C GLU A 111 14.31 5.56 20.00
N GLN A 112 13.08 6.01 20.20
CA GLN A 112 12.32 5.77 21.42
C GLN A 112 11.75 4.35 21.52
N ASN A 113 11.30 3.78 20.38
CA ASN A 113 10.46 2.57 20.40
C ASN A 113 11.18 1.28 20.03
N PHE A 114 12.40 1.34 19.49
CA PHE A 114 13.17 0.15 19.15
C PHE A 114 14.54 0.19 19.79
N SER A 115 15.04 -0.96 20.23
CA SER A 115 16.45 -1.18 20.52
C SER A 115 17.27 -1.35 19.23
N GLU A 116 18.59 -1.32 19.36
CA GLU A 116 19.49 -1.58 18.23
C GLU A 116 19.30 -3.01 17.68
N ASP A 117 19.15 -3.99 18.56
CA ASP A 117 19.00 -5.39 18.17
C ASP A 117 17.65 -5.67 17.47
N GLU A 118 16.57 -5.05 17.94
CA GLU A 118 15.26 -5.14 17.27
C GLU A 118 15.31 -4.53 15.85
N LEU A 119 15.99 -3.39 15.68
CA LEU A 119 16.17 -2.79 14.35
C LEU A 119 17.01 -3.68 13.43
N LYS A 120 18.07 -4.32 13.94
CA LYS A 120 18.86 -5.30 13.16
C LYS A 120 17.99 -6.47 12.72
N GLN A 121 17.22 -7.06 13.63
CA GLN A 121 16.33 -8.18 13.33
C GLN A 121 15.26 -7.79 12.31
N LEU A 122 14.65 -6.61 12.47
CA LEU A 122 13.66 -6.09 11.55
C LEU A 122 14.24 -5.89 10.15
N LEU A 123 15.41 -5.26 10.04
CA LEU A 123 16.09 -5.05 8.75
C LEU A 123 16.51 -6.37 8.11
N ALA A 124 17.00 -7.33 8.88
CA ALA A 124 17.35 -8.65 8.39
C ALA A 124 16.11 -9.38 7.84
N TRP A 125 14.98 -9.30 8.54
CA TRP A 125 13.72 -9.88 8.08
C TRP A 125 13.22 -9.20 6.80
N ILE A 126 13.12 -7.87 6.76
CA ILE A 126 12.61 -7.13 5.60
C ILE A 126 13.43 -7.43 4.34
N ASN A 127 14.76 -7.48 4.46
CA ASN A 127 15.65 -7.75 3.33
C ASN A 127 15.75 -9.25 2.97
N SER A 128 15.17 -10.15 3.76
CA SER A 128 15.27 -11.58 3.52
C SER A 128 14.47 -12.04 2.30
N PRO A 129 14.95 -13.07 1.56
CA PRO A 129 14.13 -13.74 0.55
C PRO A 129 12.84 -14.34 1.12
N LEU A 130 12.85 -14.70 2.40
CA LEU A 130 11.68 -15.22 3.10
C LEU A 130 10.57 -14.17 3.23
N SER A 131 10.91 -12.93 3.59
CA SER A 131 9.93 -11.84 3.65
C SER A 131 9.33 -11.55 2.28
N LYS A 132 10.15 -11.54 1.22
CA LYS A 132 9.65 -11.41 -0.17
C LYS A 132 8.68 -12.54 -0.54
N LYS A 133 9.06 -13.79 -0.27
CA LYS A 133 8.18 -14.95 -0.50
C LYS A 133 6.87 -14.83 0.27
N TYR A 134 6.92 -14.35 1.52
CA TYR A 134 5.72 -14.12 2.32
C TYR A 134 4.83 -13.02 1.72
N GLN A 135 5.40 -11.89 1.30
CA GLN A 135 4.67 -10.80 0.64
C GLN A 135 3.97 -11.26 -0.65
N GLU A 136 4.63 -12.09 -1.46
CA GLU A 136 4.06 -12.65 -2.69
C GLU A 136 2.96 -13.70 -2.43
N LEU A 137 3.09 -14.47 -1.36
CA LEU A 137 2.17 -15.54 -1.01
C LEU A 137 0.92 -15.02 -0.28
N ASN A 138 1.05 -13.93 0.49
CA ASN A 138 -0.02 -13.44 1.36
C ASN A 138 -1.33 -13.10 0.61
N PRO A 139 -1.32 -12.42 -0.56
CA PRO A 139 -2.54 -12.21 -1.34
C PRO A 139 -3.15 -13.52 -1.85
N LYS A 140 -2.32 -14.50 -2.26
CA LYS A 140 -2.79 -15.79 -2.75
C LYS A 140 -3.49 -16.59 -1.65
N MET A 141 -2.97 -16.56 -0.43
CA MET A 141 -3.63 -17.18 0.73
C MET A 141 -4.98 -16.53 1.03
N GLN A 142 -5.08 -15.20 0.95
CA GLN A 142 -6.34 -14.48 1.11
C GLN A 142 -7.35 -14.85 0.02
N THR A 143 -6.92 -14.92 -1.25
CA THR A 143 -7.77 -15.36 -2.37
C THR A 143 -8.27 -16.79 -2.14
N ALA A 144 -7.38 -17.72 -1.80
CA ALA A 144 -7.76 -19.11 -1.57
C ALA A 144 -8.77 -19.26 -0.42
N LEU A 145 -8.57 -18.52 0.69
CA LEU A 145 -9.52 -18.49 1.80
C LEU A 145 -10.87 -17.90 1.36
N THR A 146 -10.85 -16.80 0.60
CA THR A 146 -12.07 -16.13 0.12
C THR A 146 -12.87 -17.04 -0.80
N GLU A 147 -12.23 -17.68 -1.77
CA GLU A 147 -12.89 -18.62 -2.69
C GLU A 147 -13.55 -19.76 -1.93
N LYS A 148 -12.84 -20.35 -0.95
CA LYS A 148 -13.38 -21.43 -0.14
C LYS A 148 -14.52 -20.97 0.76
N LEU A 149 -14.38 -19.80 1.39
CA LEU A 149 -15.42 -19.21 2.24
C LEU A 149 -16.69 -18.90 1.45
N VAL A 150 -16.57 -18.30 0.26
CA VAL A 150 -17.72 -18.01 -0.61
C VAL A 150 -18.39 -19.30 -1.07
N ALA A 151 -17.61 -20.29 -1.50
CA ALA A 151 -18.15 -21.58 -1.92
C ALA A 151 -18.97 -22.26 -0.81
N ASP A 152 -18.45 -22.27 0.41
CA ASP A 152 -19.07 -22.97 1.53
C ASP A 152 -20.24 -22.18 2.15
N THR A 153 -20.26 -20.85 2.05
CA THR A 153 -21.31 -20.01 2.66
C THR A 153 -22.41 -19.57 1.70
N ARG A 154 -22.22 -19.67 0.38
CA ARG A 154 -23.18 -19.16 -0.63
C ARG A 154 -24.60 -19.65 -0.39
N ALA A 155 -24.79 -20.96 -0.17
CA ALA A 155 -26.11 -21.55 0.02
C ALA A 155 -26.85 -20.98 1.25
N THR A 156 -26.13 -20.53 2.27
CA THR A 156 -26.69 -19.94 3.49
C THR A 156 -26.89 -18.43 3.37
N ILE A 157 -26.02 -17.72 2.66
CA ILE A 157 -26.03 -16.26 2.56
C ILE A 157 -26.96 -15.75 1.44
N GLU A 158 -27.05 -16.47 0.31
CA GLU A 158 -27.87 -16.03 -0.83
C GLU A 158 -29.36 -15.81 -0.47
N PRO A 159 -30.03 -16.67 0.31
CA PRO A 159 -31.41 -16.40 0.74
C PRO A 159 -31.53 -15.15 1.62
N LYS A 160 -30.53 -14.89 2.48
CA LYS A 160 -30.49 -13.69 3.34
C LYS A 160 -30.31 -12.42 2.52
N MET A 161 -29.51 -12.49 1.45
CA MET A 161 -29.31 -11.39 0.50
C MET A 161 -30.61 -11.03 -0.22
N ARG A 162 -31.38 -12.03 -0.69
CA ARG A 162 -32.69 -11.80 -1.31
C ARG A 162 -33.69 -11.16 -0.33
N ALA A 163 -33.76 -11.69 0.89
CA ALA A 163 -34.61 -11.12 1.93
C ALA A 163 -34.22 -9.66 2.25
N LEU A 164 -32.93 -9.33 2.25
CA LEU A 164 -32.49 -7.95 2.44
C LEU A 164 -32.98 -7.04 1.30
N ASP A 165 -32.81 -7.46 0.05
CA ASP A 165 -33.24 -6.72 -1.14
C ASP A 165 -34.75 -6.43 -1.10
N GLU A 166 -35.56 -7.44 -0.82
CA GLU A 166 -37.02 -7.31 -0.67
C GLU A 166 -37.40 -6.34 0.46
N ASN A 167 -36.73 -6.43 1.61
CA ASN A 167 -37.00 -5.57 2.75
C ASN A 167 -36.62 -4.11 2.48
N VAL A 168 -35.52 -3.88 1.78
CA VAL A 168 -35.08 -2.54 1.38
C VAL A 168 -36.04 -1.95 0.35
N ALA A 169 -36.43 -2.71 -0.68
CA ALA A 169 -37.41 -2.27 -1.67
C ALA A 169 -38.74 -1.89 -1.00
N LYS A 170 -39.23 -2.72 -0.06
CA LYS A 170 -40.43 -2.44 0.73
C LYS A 170 -40.29 -1.16 1.56
N ALA A 171 -39.15 -0.95 2.22
CA ALA A 171 -38.89 0.24 3.03
C ALA A 171 -38.85 1.52 2.20
N LEU A 172 -38.36 1.44 0.96
CA LEU A 172 -38.29 2.56 0.02
C LEU A 172 -39.58 2.78 -0.78
N GLY A 173 -40.58 1.91 -0.62
CA GLY A 173 -41.80 1.94 -1.43
C GLY A 173 -41.58 1.56 -2.90
N ALA A 174 -40.48 0.86 -3.20
CA ALA A 174 -40.19 0.35 -4.54
C ALA A 174 -40.97 -0.95 -4.81
N PRO A 175 -41.32 -1.25 -6.08
CA PRO A 175 -41.95 -2.52 -6.43
C PRO A 175 -41.02 -3.69 -6.11
N THR A 176 -41.53 -4.73 -5.43
CA THR A 176 -40.76 -5.90 -4.98
C THR A 176 -40.73 -7.05 -6.01
N ASP A 177 -41.39 -6.91 -7.15
CA ASP A 177 -41.48 -7.96 -8.17
C ASP A 177 -40.37 -7.82 -9.23
N ALA A 178 -39.20 -8.38 -8.92
CA ALA A 178 -38.21 -8.69 -9.94
C ALA A 178 -37.82 -10.18 -9.85
N ALA A 179 -38.62 -11.04 -10.49
CA ALA A 179 -38.13 -12.33 -10.91
C ALA A 179 -36.86 -12.11 -11.75
N ALA A 180 -35.72 -12.64 -11.30
CA ALA A 180 -34.46 -12.53 -12.01
C ALA A 180 -34.63 -13.00 -13.47
N PRO A 181 -34.05 -12.30 -14.47
CA PRO A 181 -34.11 -12.77 -15.84
C PRO A 181 -33.37 -14.12 -15.92
N ALA A 182 -34.10 -15.17 -16.27
CA ALA A 182 -33.53 -16.48 -16.53
C ALA A 182 -32.41 -16.34 -17.58
N ALA A 183 -31.19 -16.75 -17.22
CA ALA A 183 -30.10 -16.85 -18.16
C ALA A 183 -30.53 -17.77 -19.31
N LYS A 184 -30.68 -17.19 -20.52
CA LYS A 184 -30.94 -17.96 -21.74
C LYS A 184 -29.76 -18.89 -21.97
N ALA A 185 -30.01 -20.19 -21.92
CA ALA A 185 -29.05 -21.22 -22.30
C ALA A 185 -28.55 -20.97 -23.75
N PRO A 186 -27.25 -21.21 -24.04
CA PRO A 186 -26.72 -21.02 -25.38
C PRO A 186 -27.34 -22.03 -26.36
N ALA A 187 -27.86 -21.51 -27.47
CA ALA A 187 -28.42 -22.31 -28.54
C ALA A 187 -27.32 -23.21 -29.18
N LYS A 188 -27.61 -24.51 -29.30
CA LYS A 188 -26.77 -25.48 -30.01
C LYS A 188 -26.61 -25.05 -31.47
N ALA A 189 -25.37 -24.97 -31.95
CA ALA A 189 -25.06 -24.74 -33.36
C ALA A 189 -25.48 -25.96 -34.21
N PRO A 190 -26.05 -25.76 -35.41
CA PRO A 190 -26.38 -26.87 -36.30
C PRO A 190 -25.12 -27.43 -36.98
N ALA A 191 -25.07 -28.77 -37.07
CA ALA A 191 -24.00 -29.53 -37.69
C ALA A 191 -23.92 -29.31 -39.20
N LYS A 192 -22.69 -29.23 -39.70
CA LYS A 192 -22.33 -29.14 -41.13
C LYS A 192 -22.82 -30.38 -41.90
N LYS A 193 -23.30 -30.15 -43.12
CA LYS A 193 -23.19 -31.10 -44.24
C LYS A 193 -22.25 -30.49 -45.27
#